data_AF-A0A3D6BPG6-F1
#
_entry.id   AF-A0A3D6BPG6-F1
#
_cell.length_a   1.000
_cell.length_b   1.000
_cell.length_c   1.000
_cell.angle_alpha   90.00
_cell.angle_beta   90.00
_cell.angle_gamma   90.00
#
_symmetry.space_group_name_H-M   'P 1'
#
loop_
_entity.id
_entity.type
_entity.pdbx_description
1 polymer ?
#
loop_
_entity_poly.entity_id
_entity_poly.type
_entity_poly.pdbx_seq_one_letter_code
_entity_poly.pdbx_strand_id
1 'polypeptide(L)'
;MRIEQDIKLGFKDVMIRPKRSTLKSRSQVNLERNFTFLNSQLTWHGIPIMAANMDTVGTFEMARALSKHKLFTAIHKHYSIPEWKEFLKNAPEQIEDYIAISTGTGKQDSEKLATIFKLHPHLKFICIDVANGYSEHFVNFVKKTREQYPKKTIIAGNVVTGEMVEELLLSGADIIKVGIGPGSVCTTRVKTGVGYPQLSAIIECADAAHGL
;
A
#
# COMPACT_ATOMS: atom_id res chain seq x y z
N MET A 1 -22.58 20.75 0.66
CA MET A 1 -22.31 19.82 -0.46
C MET A 1 -21.59 20.59 -1.53
N ARG A 2 -20.34 20.23 -1.85
CA ARG A 2 -19.57 20.84 -2.94
C ARG A 2 -19.72 19.96 -4.17
N ILE A 3 -20.13 20.54 -5.29
CA ILE A 3 -20.22 19.83 -6.56
C ILE A 3 -18.93 20.10 -7.33
N GLU A 4 -18.16 19.05 -7.61
CA GLU A 4 -17.03 19.13 -8.52
C GLU A 4 -17.53 19.03 -9.96
N GLN A 5 -17.24 20.05 -10.77
CA GLN A 5 -17.66 20.11 -12.17
C GLN A 5 -16.55 19.66 -13.14
N ASP A 6 -15.32 19.53 -12.63
CA ASP A 6 -14.16 19.15 -13.44
C ASP A 6 -14.26 17.68 -13.89
N ILE A 7 -13.89 17.43 -15.14
CA ILE A 7 -13.85 16.09 -15.69
C ILE A 7 -12.71 15.31 -15.03
N LYS A 8 -13.05 14.16 -14.43
CA LYS A 8 -12.08 13.23 -13.85
C LYS A 8 -11.87 12.03 -14.78
N LEU A 9 -10.62 11.60 -14.93
CA LEU A 9 -10.18 10.64 -15.92
C LEU A 9 -9.73 9.32 -15.29
N GLY A 10 -9.98 8.21 -15.98
CA GLY A 10 -9.39 6.90 -15.72
C GLY A 10 -8.29 6.57 -16.72
N PHE A 11 -7.67 5.40 -16.56
CA PHE A 11 -6.56 4.98 -17.43
C PHE A 11 -6.95 4.76 -18.90
N LYS A 12 -8.22 4.38 -19.15
CA LYS A 12 -8.73 4.18 -20.52
C LYS A 12 -8.96 5.49 -21.29
N ASP A 13 -8.95 6.62 -20.59
CA ASP A 13 -9.31 7.92 -21.15
C ASP A 13 -8.06 8.70 -21.65
N VAL A 14 -6.85 8.15 -21.46
CA VAL A 14 -5.59 8.83 -21.79
C VAL A 14 -4.60 7.93 -22.51
N MET A 15 -3.60 8.53 -23.15
CA MET A 15 -2.42 7.87 -23.69
C MET A 15 -1.15 8.65 -23.34
N ILE A 16 -0.02 7.96 -23.16
CA ILE A 16 1.28 8.61 -22.95
C ILE A 16 1.85 9.03 -24.30
N ARG A 17 2.05 10.34 -24.49
CA ARG A 17 2.70 10.89 -25.69
C ARG A 17 4.17 10.46 -25.74
N PRO A 18 4.65 9.87 -26.86
CA PRO A 18 6.06 9.54 -27.02
C PRO A 18 6.97 10.76 -26.84
N LYS A 19 8.13 10.55 -26.20
CA LYS A 19 9.21 11.54 -26.07
C LYS A 19 10.50 11.00 -26.68
N ARG A 20 11.39 11.90 -27.12
CA ARG A 20 12.71 11.52 -27.64
C ARG A 20 13.46 10.71 -26.57
N SER A 21 13.99 9.55 -26.93
CA SER A 21 14.75 8.66 -26.05
C SER A 21 16.18 8.53 -26.54
N THR A 22 17.12 8.46 -25.61
CA THR A 22 18.53 8.11 -25.89
C THR A 22 18.77 6.61 -25.80
N LEU A 23 17.80 5.84 -25.29
CA LEU A 23 17.89 4.38 -25.19
C LEU A 23 17.69 3.74 -26.56
N LYS A 24 18.53 2.77 -26.88
CA LYS A 24 18.47 2.00 -28.14
C LYS A 24 17.52 0.80 -28.04
N SER A 25 17.25 0.32 -26.82
CA SER A 25 16.41 -0.86 -26.58
C SER A 25 15.69 -0.76 -25.23
N ARG A 26 14.47 -1.30 -25.17
CA ARG A 26 13.69 -1.45 -23.92
C ARG A 26 14.40 -2.25 -22.84
N SER A 27 15.33 -3.13 -23.22
CA SER A 27 16.15 -3.92 -22.28
C SER A 27 17.09 -3.04 -21.43
N GLN A 28 17.34 -1.80 -21.85
CA GLN A 28 18.20 -0.86 -21.12
C GLN A 28 17.45 -0.12 -20.01
N VAL A 29 16.13 -0.30 -19.90
CA VAL A 29 15.32 0.35 -18.86
C VAL A 29 15.50 -0.37 -17.54
N ASN A 30 15.98 0.35 -16.52
CA ASN A 30 15.97 -0.14 -15.14
C ASN A 30 14.66 0.24 -14.44
N LEU A 31 13.96 -0.76 -13.90
CA LEU A 31 12.72 -0.59 -13.15
C LEU A 31 12.94 -0.46 -11.64
N GLU A 32 14.14 -0.80 -11.14
CA GLU A 32 14.47 -0.70 -9.73
C GLU A 32 14.51 0.77 -9.28
N ARG A 33 14.00 1.03 -8.07
CA ARG A 33 13.95 2.36 -7.45
C ARG A 33 14.41 2.26 -6.00
N ASN A 34 14.90 3.38 -5.49
CA ASN A 34 15.19 3.58 -4.08
C ASN A 34 14.16 4.56 -3.52
N PHE A 35 13.52 4.21 -2.42
CA PHE A 35 12.59 5.09 -1.71
C PHE A 35 13.01 5.18 -0.25
N THR A 36 13.19 6.41 0.25
CA THR A 36 13.35 6.67 1.68
C THR A 36 12.02 7.18 2.21
N PHE A 37 11.45 6.48 3.19
CA PHE A 37 10.11 6.78 3.69
C PHE A 37 10.11 7.87 4.76
N LEU A 38 9.11 8.76 4.68
CA LEU A 38 9.01 9.98 5.49
C LEU A 38 9.03 9.72 7.01
N ASN A 39 8.25 8.77 7.50
CA ASN A 39 8.04 8.58 8.93
C ASN A 39 8.94 7.48 9.50
N SER A 40 9.13 6.37 8.78
CA SER A 40 9.97 5.25 9.25
C SER A 40 11.47 5.49 9.03
N GLN A 41 11.85 6.39 8.13
CA GLN A 41 13.23 6.65 7.68
C GLN A 41 13.91 5.42 7.05
N LEU A 42 13.17 4.34 6.81
CA LEU A 42 13.67 3.16 6.12
C LEU A 42 13.87 3.48 4.64
N THR A 43 15.03 3.07 4.10
CA THR A 43 15.26 3.07 2.66
C THR A 43 15.00 1.70 2.08
N TRP A 44 14.09 1.61 1.12
CA TRP A 44 13.74 0.39 0.41
C TRP A 44 14.22 0.44 -1.03
N HIS A 45 14.68 -0.71 -1.53
CA HIS A 45 15.16 -0.90 -2.89
C HIS A 45 14.41 -2.05 -3.57
N GLY A 46 13.79 -1.79 -4.72
CA GLY A 46 13.09 -2.82 -5.48
C GLY A 46 12.30 -2.27 -6.65
N ILE A 47 11.45 -3.10 -7.24
CA ILE A 47 10.56 -2.71 -8.34
C ILE A 47 9.20 -2.33 -7.74
N PRO A 48 8.67 -1.10 -7.98
CA PRO A 48 7.48 -0.58 -7.32
C PRO A 48 6.18 -1.17 -7.89
N ILE A 49 6.05 -2.50 -7.80
CA ILE A 49 4.88 -3.28 -8.17
C ILE A 49 4.55 -4.14 -6.95
N MET A 50 3.27 -4.12 -6.57
CA MET A 50 2.78 -4.76 -5.36
C MET A 50 1.61 -5.70 -5.67
N ALA A 51 1.70 -6.96 -5.23
CA ALA A 51 0.55 -7.85 -5.19
C ALA A 51 -0.43 -7.40 -4.10
N ALA A 52 -1.72 -7.37 -4.45
CA ALA A 52 -2.79 -6.94 -3.55
C ALA A 52 -3.01 -7.93 -2.40
N ASN A 53 -3.38 -7.42 -1.23
CA ASN A 53 -3.66 -8.15 0.00
C ASN A 53 -5.01 -8.89 0.02
N MET A 54 -5.34 -9.55 -1.09
CA MET A 54 -6.51 -10.40 -1.25
C MET A 54 -6.13 -11.86 -0.96
N ASP A 55 -7.04 -12.64 -0.40
CA ASP A 55 -6.86 -14.06 -0.05
C ASP A 55 -6.43 -14.96 -1.22
N THR A 56 -6.76 -14.56 -2.45
CA THR A 56 -6.42 -15.28 -3.70
C THR A 56 -5.24 -14.67 -4.45
N VAL A 57 -4.61 -13.61 -3.92
CA VAL A 57 -3.52 -12.87 -4.59
C VAL A 57 -2.31 -12.69 -3.68
N GLY A 58 -2.51 -12.06 -2.52
CA GLY A 58 -1.47 -11.71 -1.55
C GLY A 58 -1.11 -12.86 -0.64
N THR A 59 -0.78 -14.02 -1.23
CA THR A 59 -0.47 -15.25 -0.50
C THR A 59 1.03 -15.38 -0.19
N PHE A 60 1.39 -16.32 0.68
CA PHE A 60 2.80 -16.63 0.97
C PHE A 60 3.56 -17.16 -0.26
N GLU A 61 2.89 -17.93 -1.12
CA GLU A 61 3.44 -18.44 -2.37
C GLU A 61 3.72 -17.29 -3.34
N MET A 62 2.79 -16.33 -3.44
CA MET A 62 2.99 -15.12 -4.25
C MET A 62 4.18 -14.31 -3.73
N ALA A 63 4.28 -14.11 -2.41
CA ALA A 63 5.43 -13.44 -1.80
C ALA A 63 6.76 -14.11 -2.16
N ARG A 64 6.85 -15.46 -2.12
CA ARG A 64 8.05 -16.20 -2.53
C ARG A 64 8.37 -16.09 -4.02
N ALA A 65 7.35 -16.01 -4.86
CA ALA A 65 7.55 -15.89 -6.31
C ALA A 65 8.02 -14.48 -6.68
N LEU A 66 7.40 -13.44 -6.11
CA LEU A 66 7.66 -12.05 -6.43
C LEU A 66 8.96 -11.52 -5.82
N SER A 67 9.33 -11.95 -4.61
CA SER A 67 10.56 -11.48 -3.95
C SER A 67 11.83 -11.80 -4.75
N LYS A 68 11.84 -12.90 -5.52
CA LYS A 68 12.94 -13.27 -6.44
C LYS A 68 13.23 -12.21 -7.50
N HIS A 69 12.24 -11.36 -7.79
CA HIS A 69 12.31 -10.28 -8.76
C HIS A 69 12.30 -8.90 -8.08
N LYS A 70 12.53 -8.82 -6.77
CA LYS A 70 12.42 -7.60 -5.96
C LYS A 70 11.04 -6.91 -6.07
N LEU A 71 10.00 -7.71 -6.31
CA LEU A 71 8.61 -7.27 -6.36
C LEU A 71 7.96 -7.49 -4.99
N PHE A 72 7.00 -6.65 -4.64
CA PHE A 72 6.44 -6.57 -3.29
C PHE A 72 5.10 -7.33 -3.17
N THR A 73 4.79 -7.86 -2.00
CA THR A 73 3.49 -8.47 -1.70
C THR A 73 2.92 -7.93 -0.40
N ALA A 74 1.74 -7.32 -0.46
CA ALA A 74 0.94 -7.11 0.75
C ALA A 74 0.22 -8.43 1.06
N ILE A 75 0.58 -9.09 2.16
CA ILE A 75 0.02 -10.40 2.51
C ILE A 75 -1.35 -10.20 3.15
N HIS A 76 -2.36 -10.96 2.71
CA HIS A 76 -3.71 -10.87 3.26
C HIS A 76 -3.75 -11.19 4.77
N LYS A 77 -4.75 -10.64 5.49
CA LYS A 77 -4.78 -10.70 6.96
C LYS A 77 -5.24 -12.03 7.57
N HIS A 78 -5.67 -12.98 6.75
CA HIS A 78 -6.37 -14.19 7.21
C HIS A 78 -5.44 -15.30 7.75
N TYR A 79 -4.15 -15.33 7.37
CA TYR A 79 -3.22 -16.34 7.90
C TYR A 79 -3.05 -16.28 9.41
N SER A 80 -3.11 -17.43 10.07
CA SER A 80 -2.91 -17.59 11.51
C SER A 80 -1.43 -17.38 11.92
N ILE A 81 -1.20 -17.20 13.22
CA ILE A 81 0.16 -17.05 13.77
C ILE A 81 1.04 -18.30 13.49
N PRO A 82 0.54 -19.55 13.64
CA PRO A 82 1.30 -20.74 13.25
C PRO A 82 1.71 -20.75 11.78
N GLU A 83 0.82 -20.33 10.88
CA GLU A 83 1.12 -20.26 9.44
C GLU A 83 2.19 -19.21 9.13
N TRP A 84 2.14 -18.04 9.77
CA TRP A 84 3.21 -17.03 9.68
C TRP A 84 4.56 -17.57 10.15
N LYS A 85 4.56 -18.30 11.29
CA LYS A 85 5.77 -18.91 11.84
C LYS A 85 6.37 -19.93 10.87
N GLU A 86 5.54 -20.79 10.29
CA GLU A 86 6.00 -21.81 9.34
C GLU A 86 6.48 -21.19 8.02
N PHE A 87 5.80 -20.14 7.54
CA PHE A 87 6.20 -19.41 6.36
C PHE A 87 7.59 -18.81 6.51
N LEU A 88 7.81 -18.05 7.60
CA LEU A 88 9.07 -17.33 7.86
C LEU A 88 10.22 -18.26 8.20
N LYS A 89 9.96 -19.42 8.83
CA LYS A 89 10.97 -20.45 9.08
C LYS A 89 11.61 -20.98 7.79
N ASN A 90 10.82 -21.07 6.72
CA ASN A 90 11.24 -21.63 5.43
C ASN A 90 11.35 -20.55 4.34
N ALA A 91 11.34 -19.27 4.70
CA ALA A 91 11.40 -18.19 3.74
C ALA A 91 12.82 -17.97 3.21
N PRO A 92 12.98 -17.53 1.95
CA PRO A 92 14.24 -17.01 1.46
C PRO A 92 14.77 -15.87 2.33
N GLU A 93 16.09 -15.70 2.38
CA GLU A 93 16.71 -14.54 3.03
C GLU A 93 16.15 -13.23 2.44
N GLN A 94 15.98 -12.22 3.29
CA GLN A 94 15.50 -10.88 2.93
C GLN A 94 14.06 -10.84 2.42
N ILE A 95 13.24 -11.88 2.62
CA ILE A 95 11.82 -11.83 2.24
C ILE A 95 11.10 -10.66 2.93
N GLU A 96 11.53 -10.29 4.14
CA GLU A 96 10.99 -9.20 4.94
C GLU A 96 11.11 -7.81 4.29
N ASP A 97 11.99 -7.67 3.29
CA ASP A 97 12.10 -6.46 2.48
C ASP A 97 10.98 -6.33 1.44
N TYR A 98 10.30 -7.43 1.11
CA TYR A 98 9.36 -7.48 0.01
C TYR A 98 7.95 -7.91 0.44
N ILE A 99 7.67 -7.92 1.74
CA ILE A 99 6.35 -8.28 2.27
C ILE A 99 5.84 -7.25 3.27
N ALA A 100 4.52 -7.02 3.24
CA ALA A 100 3.80 -6.29 4.29
C ALA A 100 2.76 -7.20 4.96
N ILE A 101 2.62 -7.05 6.27
CA ILE A 101 1.56 -7.71 7.03
C ILE A 101 0.31 -6.85 6.94
N SER A 102 -0.79 -7.36 6.37
CA SER A 102 -2.03 -6.62 6.35
C SER A 102 -2.83 -6.73 7.64
N THR A 103 -3.51 -5.65 8.01
CA THR A 103 -4.33 -5.56 9.23
C THR A 103 -5.55 -4.67 8.99
N GLY A 104 -6.62 -4.90 9.74
CA GLY A 104 -7.71 -3.93 9.90
C GLY A 104 -7.49 -3.02 11.11
N THR A 105 -8.54 -2.33 11.55
CA THR A 105 -8.51 -1.43 12.72
C THR A 105 -9.13 -2.05 13.99
N GLY A 106 -9.53 -3.32 13.94
CA GLY A 106 -10.15 -4.02 15.06
C GLY A 106 -9.15 -4.38 16.17
N LYS A 107 -9.66 -4.56 17.39
CA LYS A 107 -8.82 -4.97 18.54
C LYS A 107 -8.09 -6.30 18.30
N GLN A 108 -8.80 -7.30 17.78
CA GLN A 108 -8.22 -8.61 17.46
C GLN A 108 -7.14 -8.52 16.38
N ASP A 109 -7.35 -7.67 15.37
CA ASP A 109 -6.37 -7.41 14.30
C ASP A 109 -5.08 -6.81 14.91
N SER A 110 -5.21 -5.84 15.83
CA SER A 110 -4.09 -5.22 16.53
C SER A 110 -3.32 -6.19 17.44
N GLU A 111 -4.01 -7.06 18.17
CA GLU A 111 -3.40 -8.08 19.05
C GLU A 111 -2.62 -9.12 18.24
N LYS A 112 -3.18 -9.53 17.10
CA LYS A 112 -2.52 -10.45 16.16
C LYS A 112 -1.26 -9.82 15.58
N LEU A 113 -1.34 -8.57 15.13
CA LEU A 113 -0.20 -7.82 14.60
C LEU A 113 0.93 -7.72 15.63
N ALA A 114 0.60 -7.34 16.87
CA ALA A 114 1.57 -7.25 17.97
C ALA A 114 2.25 -8.60 18.25
N THR A 115 1.49 -9.70 18.20
CA THR A 115 2.05 -11.04 18.40
C THR A 115 3.01 -11.42 17.28
N ILE A 116 2.67 -11.14 16.02
CA ILE A 116 3.55 -11.44 14.87
C ILE A 116 4.85 -10.63 14.96
N PHE A 117 4.80 -9.32 15.22
CA PHE A 117 6.02 -8.51 15.36
C PHE A 117 6.86 -8.87 16.57
N LYS A 118 6.24 -9.32 17.67
CA LYS A 118 6.98 -9.82 18.84
C LYS A 118 7.79 -11.07 18.49
N LEU A 119 7.22 -11.98 17.70
CA LEU A 119 7.90 -13.20 17.25
C LEU A 119 8.90 -12.95 16.12
N HIS A 120 8.62 -11.97 15.26
CA HIS A 120 9.39 -11.67 14.04
C HIS A 120 9.70 -10.17 13.94
N PRO A 121 10.60 -9.65 14.79
CA PRO A 121 10.88 -8.21 14.89
C PRO A 121 11.57 -7.62 13.65
N HIS A 122 12.09 -8.45 12.75
CA HIS A 122 12.74 -8.04 11.50
C HIS A 122 11.75 -7.64 10.39
N LEU A 123 10.47 -8.03 10.49
CA LEU A 123 9.44 -7.60 9.54
C LEU A 123 9.36 -6.07 9.50
N LYS A 124 9.27 -5.48 8.31
CA LYS A 124 9.49 -4.03 8.12
C LYS A 124 8.21 -3.25 7.83
N PHE A 125 7.22 -3.88 7.18
CA PHE A 125 6.06 -3.18 6.62
C PHE A 125 4.73 -3.65 7.23
N ILE A 126 3.85 -2.68 7.49
CA ILE A 126 2.47 -2.86 7.95
C ILE A 126 1.55 -2.30 6.86
N CYS A 127 0.52 -3.05 6.46
CA CYS A 127 -0.51 -2.58 5.54
C CYS A 127 -1.85 -2.47 6.26
N ILE A 128 -2.24 -1.27 6.65
CA ILE A 128 -3.54 -1.00 7.26
C ILE A 128 -4.53 -0.73 6.12
N ASP A 129 -5.44 -1.68 5.90
CA ASP A 129 -6.38 -1.63 4.78
C ASP A 129 -7.83 -1.63 5.27
N VAL A 130 -8.54 -0.56 4.94
CA VAL A 130 -9.95 -0.35 5.27
C VAL A 130 -10.76 0.08 4.05
N ALA A 131 -12.04 -0.28 4.04
CA ALA A 131 -12.96 0.11 2.97
C ALA A 131 -13.24 1.61 2.95
N ASN A 132 -13.19 2.29 4.12
CA ASN A 132 -13.42 3.72 4.25
C ASN A 132 -12.27 4.40 5.02
N GLY A 133 -11.32 4.97 4.28
CA GLY A 133 -10.20 5.72 4.85
C GLY A 133 -10.54 7.11 5.39
N TYR A 134 -11.79 7.58 5.31
CA TYR A 134 -12.20 8.93 5.71
C TYR A 134 -12.80 9.00 7.13
N SER A 135 -12.62 7.95 7.93
CA SER A 135 -13.10 7.94 9.31
C SER A 135 -12.03 8.47 10.27
N GLU A 136 -12.45 9.27 11.26
CA GLU A 136 -11.56 9.73 12.34
C GLU A 136 -10.95 8.53 13.11
N HIS A 137 -11.71 7.44 13.24
CA HIS A 137 -11.23 6.20 13.82
C HIS A 137 -10.00 5.65 13.08
N PHE A 138 -9.98 5.71 11.74
CA PHE A 138 -8.86 5.23 10.94
C PHE A 138 -7.61 6.09 11.13
N VAL A 139 -7.75 7.42 11.09
CA VAL A 139 -6.65 8.37 11.36
C VAL A 139 -6.03 8.11 12.72
N ASN A 140 -6.88 8.04 13.76
CA ASN A 140 -6.45 7.74 15.12
C ASN A 140 -5.76 6.38 15.24
N PHE A 141 -6.21 5.38 14.47
CA PHE A 141 -5.57 4.07 14.44
C PHE A 141 -4.17 4.12 13.80
N VAL A 142 -4.00 4.86 12.69
CA VAL A 142 -2.70 5.07 12.05
C VAL A 142 -1.73 5.74 13.02
N LYS A 143 -2.18 6.81 13.71
CA LYS A 143 -1.37 7.51 14.72
C LYS A 143 -0.90 6.59 15.84
N LYS A 144 -1.83 5.83 16.45
CA LYS A 144 -1.48 4.83 17.48
C LYS A 144 -0.53 3.75 16.96
N THR A 145 -0.72 3.31 15.71
CA THR A 145 0.18 2.33 15.08
C THR A 145 1.58 2.90 14.90
N ARG A 146 1.72 4.16 14.48
CA ARG A 146 3.02 4.85 14.41
C ARG A 146 3.68 4.96 15.78
N GLU A 147 2.95 5.39 16.80
CA GLU A 147 3.46 5.48 18.18
C GLU A 147 3.99 4.12 18.68
N GLN A 148 3.27 3.04 18.39
CA GLN A 148 3.66 1.68 18.79
C GLN A 148 4.82 1.12 17.96
N TYR A 149 4.92 1.50 16.68
CA TYR A 149 5.87 0.94 15.73
C TYR A 149 6.69 2.03 15.01
N PRO A 150 7.49 2.84 15.73
CA PRO A 150 8.09 4.06 15.20
C PRO A 150 9.05 3.82 14.02
N LYS A 151 9.65 2.64 13.92
CA LYS A 151 10.61 2.27 12.86
C LYS A 151 10.02 1.40 11.75
N LYS A 152 8.73 1.05 11.81
CA LYS A 152 8.08 0.23 10.78
C LYS A 152 7.53 1.15 9.69
N THR A 153 7.56 0.68 8.44
CA THR A 153 6.93 1.41 7.34
C THR A 153 5.44 1.10 7.32
N ILE A 154 4.59 2.13 7.35
CA ILE A 154 3.14 2.00 7.42
C ILE A 154 2.53 2.36 6.06
N ILE A 155 1.87 1.39 5.43
CA ILE A 155 1.01 1.59 4.27
C ILE A 155 -0.43 1.77 4.79
N ALA A 156 -1.12 2.83 4.38
CA ALA A 156 -2.47 3.14 4.85
C ALA A 156 -3.42 3.50 3.70
N GLY A 157 -4.63 2.93 3.69
CA GLY A 157 -5.69 3.36 2.78
C GLY A 157 -6.99 2.54 2.95
N ASN A 158 -8.00 2.71 2.10
CA ASN A 158 -7.97 3.47 0.84
C ASN A 158 -8.56 4.88 0.90
N VAL A 159 -7.95 5.80 0.16
CA VAL A 159 -8.38 7.20 0.01
C VAL A 159 -8.28 7.65 -1.45
N VAL A 160 -8.83 8.82 -1.79
CA VAL A 160 -8.86 9.35 -3.18
C VAL A 160 -8.71 10.87 -3.26
N THR A 161 -8.37 11.54 -2.16
CA THR A 161 -8.22 13.01 -2.11
C THR A 161 -6.88 13.40 -1.51
N GLY A 162 -6.33 14.54 -1.96
CA GLY A 162 -5.09 15.09 -1.43
C GLY A 162 -5.16 15.42 0.06
N GLU A 163 -6.26 16.01 0.53
CA GLU A 163 -6.45 16.33 1.96
C GLU A 163 -6.28 15.10 2.85
N MET A 164 -6.87 13.98 2.47
CA MET A 164 -6.77 12.74 3.24
C MET A 164 -5.39 12.08 3.12
N VAL A 165 -4.68 12.28 2.00
CA VAL A 165 -3.28 11.86 1.86
C VAL A 165 -2.40 12.60 2.84
N GLU A 166 -2.52 13.93 2.90
CA GLU A 166 -1.76 14.77 3.83
C GLU A 166 -2.03 14.38 5.27
N GLU A 167 -3.31 14.24 5.65
CA GLU A 167 -3.71 13.85 7.01
C GLU A 167 -3.09 12.51 7.43
N LEU A 168 -3.09 11.51 6.54
CA LEU A 168 -2.51 10.20 6.86
C LEU A 168 -0.99 10.23 6.95
N LEU A 169 -0.31 11.00 6.10
CA LEU A 169 1.13 11.19 6.16
C LEU A 169 1.54 11.89 7.46
N LEU A 170 0.83 12.97 7.84
CA LEU A 170 1.03 13.70 9.10
C LEU A 170 0.71 12.83 10.33
N SER A 171 -0.26 11.92 10.20
CA SER A 171 -0.59 10.93 11.24
C SER A 171 0.42 9.79 11.36
N GLY A 172 1.40 9.71 10.44
CA GLY A 172 2.51 8.78 10.54
C GLY A 172 2.52 7.64 9.52
N ALA A 173 1.66 7.65 8.49
CA ALA A 173 1.78 6.74 7.37
C ALA A 173 3.00 7.09 6.48
N ASP A 174 3.59 6.10 5.83
CA ASP A 174 4.71 6.29 4.89
C ASP A 174 4.28 6.16 3.43
N ILE A 175 3.28 5.32 3.17
CA ILE A 175 2.77 5.03 1.84
C ILE A 175 1.25 5.11 1.89
N ILE A 176 0.64 5.90 1.01
CA ILE A 176 -0.82 6.01 0.93
C ILE A 176 -1.36 5.16 -0.21
N LYS A 177 -2.34 4.29 0.09
CA LYS A 177 -3.02 3.44 -0.89
C LYS A 177 -4.22 4.19 -1.47
N VAL A 178 -4.14 4.54 -2.74
CA VAL A 178 -5.15 5.36 -3.44
C VAL A 178 -6.10 4.49 -4.25
N GLY A 179 -7.41 4.67 -4.05
CA GLY A 179 -8.44 4.14 -4.95
C GLY A 179 -9.71 3.68 -4.24
N ILE A 180 -10.85 4.21 -4.66
CA ILE A 180 -12.18 3.77 -4.19
C ILE A 180 -13.03 3.40 -5.41
N GLY A 181 -13.35 2.12 -5.52
CA GLY A 181 -14.11 1.57 -6.64
C GLY A 181 -13.38 1.20 -7.95
N PRO A 182 -12.05 1.31 -8.13
CA PRO A 182 -11.42 1.05 -9.43
C PRO A 182 -11.16 -0.45 -9.71
N GLY A 183 -11.23 -1.31 -8.68
CA GLY A 183 -10.89 -2.73 -8.80
C GLY A 183 -11.82 -3.49 -9.75
N SER A 184 -11.27 -4.48 -10.47
CA SER A 184 -12.01 -5.27 -11.47
C SER A 184 -13.24 -5.99 -10.91
N VAL A 185 -13.16 -6.47 -9.66
CA VAL A 185 -14.25 -7.16 -8.95
C VAL A 185 -15.01 -6.24 -7.99
N CYS A 186 -14.65 -4.95 -7.94
CA CYS A 186 -15.20 -4.02 -6.96
C CYS A 186 -16.58 -3.50 -7.42
N THR A 187 -17.58 -3.62 -6.56
CA THR A 187 -18.95 -3.15 -6.84
C THR A 187 -19.32 -1.86 -6.10
N THR A 188 -18.41 -1.26 -5.34
CA THR A 188 -18.66 -0.07 -4.51
C THR A 188 -19.33 1.06 -5.30
N ARG A 189 -18.76 1.48 -6.44
CA ARG A 189 -19.32 2.56 -7.27
C ARG A 189 -20.77 2.29 -7.68
N VAL A 190 -21.06 1.06 -8.09
CA VAL A 190 -22.38 0.67 -8.58
C VAL A 190 -23.40 0.58 -7.44
N LYS A 191 -22.97 0.15 -6.24
CA LYS A 191 -23.86 -0.06 -5.09
C LYS A 191 -24.07 1.18 -4.23
N THR A 192 -23.07 2.03 -4.10
CA THR A 192 -23.10 3.18 -3.18
C THR A 192 -23.08 4.53 -3.89
N GLY A 193 -22.72 4.57 -5.18
CA GLY A 193 -22.45 5.81 -5.90
C GLY A 193 -21.13 6.47 -5.51
N VAL A 194 -20.33 5.87 -4.64
CA VAL A 194 -19.07 6.44 -4.13
C VAL A 194 -17.87 5.88 -4.89
N GLY A 195 -17.04 6.76 -5.42
CA GLY A 195 -15.76 6.43 -6.04
C GLY A 195 -15.16 7.61 -6.78
N TYR A 196 -13.96 7.39 -7.33
CA TYR A 196 -13.20 8.42 -8.04
C TYR A 196 -12.46 7.80 -9.23
N PRO A 197 -12.47 8.42 -10.43
CA PRO A 197 -11.67 7.93 -11.56
C PRO A 197 -10.19 7.85 -11.21
N GLN A 198 -9.60 6.65 -11.38
CA GLN A 198 -8.35 6.29 -10.72
C GLN A 198 -7.14 7.12 -11.15
N LEU A 199 -7.08 7.56 -12.42
CA LEU A 199 -5.94 8.33 -12.89
C LEU A 199 -5.93 9.72 -12.25
N SER A 200 -7.05 10.43 -12.27
CA SER A 200 -7.17 11.72 -11.57
C SER A 200 -6.90 11.60 -10.08
N ALA A 201 -7.47 10.58 -9.41
CA ALA A 201 -7.20 10.34 -7.99
C ALA A 201 -5.71 10.15 -7.72
N ILE A 202 -4.99 9.38 -8.55
CA ILE A 202 -3.55 9.18 -8.38
C ILE A 202 -2.78 10.49 -8.57
N ILE A 203 -3.09 11.28 -9.60
CA ILE A 203 -2.39 12.54 -9.86
C ILE A 203 -2.57 13.50 -8.69
N GLU A 204 -3.82 13.74 -8.28
CA GLU A 204 -4.13 14.69 -7.20
C GLU A 204 -3.54 14.24 -5.85
N CYS A 205 -3.64 12.95 -5.52
CA CYS A 205 -3.04 12.39 -4.31
C CYS A 205 -1.50 12.41 -4.35
N ALA A 206 -0.89 12.14 -5.50
CA ALA A 206 0.56 12.14 -5.63
C ALA A 206 1.13 13.56 -5.54
N ASP A 207 0.46 14.55 -6.11
CA ASP A 207 0.84 15.96 -6.00
C ASP A 207 0.80 16.42 -4.53
N ALA A 208 -0.26 16.05 -3.79
CA ALA A 208 -0.36 16.33 -2.35
C ALA A 208 0.76 15.65 -1.53
N ALA A 209 1.04 14.37 -1.81
CA ALA A 209 2.12 13.64 -1.14
C ALA A 209 3.51 14.23 -1.45
N HIS A 210 3.71 14.83 -2.62
CA HIS A 210 4.99 15.44 -3.00
C HIS A 210 5.22 16.80 -2.33
N GLY A 211 4.15 17.48 -1.92
CA GLY A 211 4.23 18.79 -1.24
C GLY A 211 4.67 18.73 0.22
N LEU A 212 4.80 17.53 0.80
CA LEU A 212 5.20 17.26 2.19
C LEU A 212 6.62 16.70 2.27
#